data_AF-A0A7S9QCM0-F1
#
_entry.id   AF-A0A7S9QCM0-F1
#
_cell.length_a   1.000
_cell.length_b   1.000
_cell.length_c   1.000
_cell.angle_alpha   90.00
_cell.angle_beta   90.00
_cell.angle_gamma   90.00
#
_symmetry.space_group_name_H-M   'P 1'
#
loop_
_entity.id
_entity.type
_entity.pdbx_description
1 polymer ?
#
loop_
_entity_poly.entity_id
_entity_poly.type
_entity_poly.pdbx_seq_one_letter_code
_entity_poly.pdbx_strand_id
1 'polypeptide(L)'
;MRILNGLLLSLGLLAGCDAFPPLALAPREGAVSLAGTSVLLPPENSALAFAEPMQHLLERNLRLRSVEATGSGEHAAMIALCANLPGAPDIVILTRSPALEEINRCERAGQAISADLIAFYAGGLRGAPAFSQLWIAFDPQALAANPAADRAVQALRYDFGTLIEGTEYQPYFTARRG
;
A
#
# COMPACT_ATOMS: atom_id res chain seq x y z
N MET A 1 72.96 29.99 8.62
CA MET A 1 72.26 30.44 9.84
C MET A 1 70.77 30.33 9.59
N ARG A 2 70.06 29.50 10.37
CA ARG A 2 68.64 29.20 10.21
C ARG A 2 67.82 30.20 11.03
N ILE A 3 66.84 30.85 10.39
CA ILE A 3 65.89 31.77 11.03
C ILE A 3 64.78 30.92 11.68
N LEU A 4 64.58 31.13 12.98
CA LEU A 4 63.39 30.73 13.75
C LEU A 4 62.26 31.71 13.42
N ASN A 5 61.04 31.20 13.17
CA ASN A 5 59.78 31.84 13.55
C ASN A 5 58.63 30.88 13.22
N GLY A 6 58.10 30.22 14.24
CA GLY A 6 56.89 29.41 14.15
C GLY A 6 56.04 29.69 15.38
N LEU A 7 55.06 30.57 15.23
CA LEU A 7 54.03 30.83 16.24
C LEU A 7 52.68 31.08 15.56
N LEU A 8 51.66 30.42 16.11
CA LEU A 8 50.21 30.68 16.08
C LEU A 8 49.33 30.15 14.91
N LEU A 9 48.60 29.09 15.26
CA LEU A 9 47.13 28.95 15.28
C LEU A 9 46.32 29.21 14.00
N SER A 10 45.58 28.18 13.57
CA SER A 10 44.10 28.25 13.47
C SER A 10 43.48 26.85 13.51
N LEU A 11 42.52 26.66 14.41
CA LEU A 11 41.52 25.59 14.36
C LEU A 11 40.65 25.76 13.11
N GLY A 12 40.28 24.64 12.48
CA GLY A 12 39.23 24.58 11.47
C GLY A 12 38.64 23.17 11.39
N LEU A 13 37.55 22.94 12.12
CA LEU A 13 36.64 21.82 11.92
C LEU A 13 36.14 21.84 10.47
N LEU A 14 36.21 20.73 9.75
CA LEU A 14 35.16 20.35 8.81
C LEU A 14 34.95 18.84 8.85
N ALA A 15 33.75 18.50 9.32
CA ALA A 15 33.10 17.21 9.25
C ALA A 15 33.34 16.51 7.90
N GLY A 16 34.09 15.41 7.94
CA GLY A 16 34.02 14.41 6.88
C GLY A 16 32.68 13.71 7.01
N CYS A 17 31.85 13.82 5.97
CA CYS A 17 30.53 13.21 5.87
C CYS A 17 30.60 11.74 6.29
N ASP A 18 29.89 11.38 7.36
CA ASP A 18 29.37 10.03 7.50
C ASP A 18 28.50 9.78 6.27
N ALA A 19 29.05 9.03 5.33
CA ALA A 19 28.28 8.40 4.28
C ALA A 19 27.36 7.40 4.97
N PHE A 20 26.21 7.88 5.46
CA PHE A 20 25.09 7.05 5.80
C PHE A 20 24.77 6.24 4.53
N PRO A 21 24.95 4.91 4.53
CA PRO A 21 24.41 4.11 3.44
C PRO A 21 22.90 4.39 3.40
N PRO A 22 22.28 4.48 2.21
CA PRO A 22 20.83 4.45 2.16
C PRO A 22 20.42 3.18 2.90
N LEU A 23 19.55 3.33 3.90
CA LEU A 23 18.82 2.23 4.50
C LEU A 23 18.04 1.56 3.36
N ALA A 24 18.67 0.64 2.66
CA ALA A 24 18.00 -0.30 1.79
C ALA A 24 17.10 -1.10 2.73
N LEU A 25 15.82 -0.75 2.75
CA LEU A 25 14.78 -1.49 3.44
C LEU A 25 14.98 -2.97 3.09
N ALA A 26 15.33 -3.76 4.09
CA ALA A 26 15.38 -5.21 3.92
C ALA A 26 14.02 -5.63 3.36
N PRO A 27 13.98 -6.47 2.30
CA PRO A 27 12.72 -6.94 1.75
C PRO A 27 11.87 -7.52 2.89
N ARG A 28 10.64 -7.02 3.02
CA ARG A 28 9.64 -7.51 3.99
C ARG A 28 9.15 -8.88 3.52
N GLU A 29 10.03 -9.88 3.59
CA GLU A 29 9.75 -11.20 3.04
C GLU A 29 8.52 -11.82 3.72
N GLY A 30 7.47 -12.02 2.91
CA GLY A 30 6.24 -12.67 3.34
C GLY A 30 5.29 -11.79 4.17
N ALA A 31 5.54 -10.48 4.30
CA ALA A 31 4.65 -9.57 5.02
C ALA A 31 3.95 -8.60 4.05
N VAL A 32 2.67 -8.35 4.31
CA VAL A 32 1.85 -7.38 3.55
C VAL A 32 1.19 -6.44 4.53
N SER A 33 1.27 -5.14 4.28
CA SER A 33 0.58 -4.12 5.04
C SER A 33 -0.63 -3.59 4.27
N LEU A 34 -1.77 -3.56 4.95
CA LEU A 34 -3.04 -3.08 4.45
C LEU A 34 -3.44 -1.82 5.22
N ALA A 35 -4.06 -0.87 4.54
CA ALA A 35 -4.70 0.27 5.18
C ALA A 35 -6.04 0.61 4.53
N GLY A 36 -6.81 1.48 5.17
CA GLY A 36 -8.10 1.93 4.68
C GLY A 36 -9.25 1.22 5.37
N THR A 37 -10.28 0.88 4.59
CA THR A 37 -11.52 0.32 5.13
C THR A 37 -11.36 -1.12 5.62
N SER A 38 -11.99 -1.45 6.75
CA SER A 38 -12.10 -2.81 7.26
C SER A 38 -13.32 -3.51 6.64
N VAL A 39 -13.25 -3.80 5.34
CA VAL A 39 -14.34 -4.52 4.64
C VAL A 39 -14.32 -5.99 5.04
N LEU A 40 -15.49 -6.48 5.44
CA LEU A 40 -15.74 -7.90 5.69
C LEU A 40 -16.33 -8.53 4.43
N LEU A 41 -15.68 -9.57 3.90
CA LEU A 41 -16.16 -10.29 2.72
C LEU A 41 -16.92 -11.56 3.11
N PRO A 42 -18.00 -11.92 2.40
CA PRO A 42 -18.62 -13.24 2.57
C PRO A 42 -17.65 -14.34 2.10
N PRO A 43 -17.51 -15.44 2.85
CA PRO A 43 -16.82 -16.65 2.37
C PRO A 43 -17.53 -17.28 1.17
N GLU A 44 -16.83 -18.12 0.40
CA GLU A 44 -17.40 -18.87 -0.73
C GLU A 44 -18.71 -19.56 -0.36
N ASN A 45 -19.67 -19.48 -1.29
CA ASN A 45 -20.89 -20.30 -1.31
C ASN A 45 -21.73 -20.26 -0.04
N SER A 46 -22.03 -19.07 0.51
CA SER A 46 -22.89 -19.06 1.67
C SER A 46 -23.90 -17.93 1.76
N ALA A 47 -25.17 -18.33 1.78
CA ALA A 47 -26.29 -17.53 2.26
C ALA A 47 -26.23 -17.30 3.79
N LEU A 48 -25.28 -17.91 4.51
CA LEU A 48 -25.23 -17.94 5.98
C LEU A 48 -23.81 -17.86 6.60
N ALA A 49 -22.74 -17.71 5.82
CA ALA A 49 -21.38 -17.68 6.36
C ALA A 49 -21.07 -16.27 6.88
N PHE A 50 -20.52 -16.23 8.08
CA PHE A 50 -20.12 -14.99 8.73
C PHE A 50 -19.06 -14.28 7.90
N ALA A 51 -19.23 -12.98 7.71
CA ALA A 51 -18.29 -12.17 6.93
C ALA A 51 -16.91 -12.14 7.61
N GLU A 52 -15.86 -12.41 6.85
CA GLU A 52 -14.47 -12.45 7.33
C GLU A 52 -13.71 -11.17 6.93
N PRO A 53 -12.84 -10.63 7.81
CA PRO A 53 -11.97 -9.52 7.44
C PRO A 53 -11.04 -9.90 6.29
N MET A 54 -10.83 -8.97 5.35
CA MET A 54 -9.92 -9.15 4.22
C MET A 54 -8.52 -9.63 4.63
N GLN A 55 -8.01 -9.12 5.75
CA GLN A 55 -6.72 -9.55 6.32
C GLN A 55 -6.66 -11.07 6.51
N HIS A 56 -7.67 -11.65 7.16
CA HIS A 56 -7.70 -13.09 7.46
C HIS A 56 -7.80 -13.92 6.17
N LEU A 57 -8.53 -13.42 5.16
CA LEU A 57 -8.61 -14.07 3.86
C LEU A 57 -7.24 -14.14 3.19
N LEU A 58 -6.48 -13.04 3.22
CA LEU A 58 -5.13 -12.98 2.65
C LEU A 58 -4.16 -13.89 3.41
N GLU A 59 -4.17 -13.86 4.75
CA GLU A 59 -3.32 -14.72 5.58
C GLU A 59 -3.55 -16.20 5.29
N ARG A 60 -4.82 -16.62 5.27
CA ARG A 60 -5.20 -18.03 5.09
C ARG A 60 -4.87 -18.56 3.71
N ASN A 61 -5.19 -17.80 2.65
CA ASN A 61 -5.09 -18.30 1.28
C ASN A 61 -3.68 -18.17 0.68
N LEU A 62 -2.91 -17.18 1.11
CA LEU A 62 -1.62 -16.86 0.48
C LEU A 62 -0.40 -17.29 1.27
N ARG A 63 -0.60 -17.97 2.42
CA ARG A 63 0.47 -18.43 3.33
C ARG A 63 1.45 -17.30 3.64
N LEU A 64 0.93 -16.09 3.85
CA LEU A 64 1.73 -14.94 4.22
C LEU A 64 2.22 -15.12 5.66
N ARG A 65 3.41 -14.63 5.96
CA ARG A 65 3.99 -14.66 7.31
C ARG A 65 3.18 -13.78 8.25
N SER A 66 2.75 -12.62 7.77
CA SER A 66 1.92 -11.67 8.50
C SER A 66 1.18 -10.74 7.54
N VAL A 67 -0.06 -10.40 7.85
CA VAL A 67 -0.76 -9.29 7.21
C VAL A 67 -1.06 -8.24 8.27
N GLU A 68 -0.49 -7.05 8.15
CA GLU A 68 -0.71 -5.96 9.09
C GLU A 68 -1.81 -5.05 8.56
N ALA A 69 -2.99 -5.06 9.17
CA ALA A 69 -4.08 -4.17 8.78
C ALA A 69 -4.17 -2.97 9.72
N THR A 70 -4.02 -1.77 9.17
CA THR A 70 -4.24 -0.51 9.90
C THR A 70 -5.60 0.05 9.53
N GLY A 71 -6.54 0.02 10.49
CA GLY A 71 -7.83 0.68 10.36
C GLY A 71 -7.66 2.20 10.35
N SER A 72 -7.50 2.77 9.17
CA SER A 72 -7.42 4.21 8.94
C SER A 72 -8.52 4.61 7.97
N GLY A 73 -9.10 5.80 8.11
CA GLY A 73 -10.07 6.27 7.11
C GLY A 73 -9.46 6.23 5.71
N GLU A 74 -10.24 5.85 4.70
CA GLU A 74 -9.78 5.66 3.31
C GLU A 74 -8.92 6.82 2.79
N HIS A 75 -9.31 8.05 3.10
CA HIS A 75 -8.55 9.24 2.72
C HIS A 75 -7.16 9.27 3.35
N ALA A 76 -7.06 8.96 4.65
CA ALA A 76 -5.79 8.92 5.36
C ALA A 76 -4.88 7.79 4.85
N ALA A 77 -5.47 6.65 4.48
CA ALA A 77 -4.76 5.54 3.87
C ALA A 77 -4.18 5.92 2.49
N MET A 78 -4.96 6.61 1.66
CA MET A 78 -4.47 7.13 0.37
C MET A 78 -3.34 8.14 0.56
N ILE A 79 -3.41 9.01 1.57
CA ILE A 79 -2.32 9.93 1.90
C ILE A 79 -1.05 9.15 2.27
N ALA A 80 -1.17 8.11 3.10
CA ALA A 80 -0.06 7.28 3.52
C ALA A 80 0.57 6.54 2.33
N LEU A 81 -0.25 6.01 1.42
CA LEU A 81 0.22 5.40 0.17
C LEU A 81 1.04 6.40 -0.66
N CYS A 82 0.50 7.62 -0.85
CA CYS A 82 1.15 8.70 -1.62
C CYS A 82 2.50 9.17 -1.05
N ALA A 83 2.76 8.95 0.25
CA ALA A 83 3.87 9.57 0.96
C ALA A 83 5.24 8.93 0.65
N ASN A 84 5.28 7.71 0.10
CA ASN A 84 6.49 6.91 -0.12
C ASN A 84 7.44 6.80 1.09
N LEU A 85 6.89 6.82 2.30
CA LEU A 85 7.68 6.78 3.53
C LEU A 85 7.84 5.33 4.02
N PRO A 86 8.90 5.03 4.78
CA PRO A 86 8.99 3.79 5.52
C PRO A 86 7.73 3.58 6.37
N GLY A 87 7.01 2.48 6.12
CA GLY A 87 5.72 2.19 6.78
C GLY A 87 4.48 2.63 6.00
N ALA A 88 4.62 3.13 4.76
CA ALA A 88 3.50 3.24 3.84
C ALA A 88 2.85 1.85 3.62
N PRO A 89 1.52 1.78 3.48
CA PRO A 89 0.82 0.52 3.22
C PRO A 89 1.19 -0.02 1.84
N ASP A 90 1.30 -1.34 1.72
CA ASP A 90 1.51 -2.01 0.43
C ASP A 90 0.22 -1.95 -0.43
N ILE A 91 -0.95 -2.05 0.23
CA ILE A 91 -2.26 -2.04 -0.41
C ILE A 91 -3.23 -1.19 0.42
N VAL A 92 -3.96 -0.29 -0.23
CA VAL A 92 -5.07 0.45 0.35
C VAL A 92 -6.39 -0.13 -0.14
N ILE A 93 -7.28 -0.46 0.79
CA ILE A 93 -8.63 -0.93 0.49
C ILE A 93 -9.58 0.27 0.55
N LEU A 94 -10.45 0.42 -0.45
CA LEU A 94 -11.43 1.49 -0.54
C LEU A 94 -12.83 0.93 -0.87
N THR A 95 -13.87 1.60 -0.38
CA THR A 95 -15.29 1.35 -0.69
C THR A 95 -15.84 2.23 -1.82
N ARG A 96 -14.95 2.98 -2.49
CA ARG A 96 -15.20 3.91 -3.59
C ARG A 96 -13.97 3.98 -4.50
N SER A 97 -14.14 4.53 -5.69
CA SER A 97 -12.99 4.89 -6.52
C SER A 97 -12.12 5.93 -5.80
N PRO A 98 -10.79 5.94 -6.03
CA PRO A 98 -9.94 7.04 -5.59
C PRO A 98 -10.47 8.38 -6.10
N ALA A 99 -10.41 9.41 -5.25
CA ALA A 99 -10.81 10.75 -5.64
C ALA A 99 -9.73 11.38 -6.52
N LEU A 100 -10.11 12.25 -7.44
CA LEU A 100 -9.16 12.94 -8.32
C LEU A 100 -8.08 13.70 -7.53
N GLU A 101 -8.44 14.29 -6.39
CA GLU A 101 -7.49 14.96 -5.49
C GLU A 101 -6.46 14.02 -4.84
N GLU A 102 -6.80 12.76 -4.62
CA GLU A 102 -5.91 11.73 -4.07
C GLU A 102 -4.93 11.27 -5.16
N ILE A 103 -5.42 11.07 -6.38
CA ILE A 103 -4.59 10.75 -7.56
C ILE A 103 -3.59 11.88 -7.82
N ASN A 104 -4.07 13.12 -7.93
CA ASN A 104 -3.23 14.30 -8.15
C ASN A 104 -2.21 14.53 -7.02
N ARG A 105 -2.49 14.04 -5.81
CA ARG A 105 -1.54 14.12 -4.68
C ARG A 105 -0.40 13.15 -4.87
N CYS A 106 -0.69 11.89 -5.19
CA CYS A 106 0.32 10.88 -5.49
C CYS A 106 1.19 11.29 -6.69
N GLU A 107 0.58 11.82 -7.76
CA GLU A 107 1.31 12.31 -8.94
C GLU A 107 2.29 13.45 -8.59
N ARG A 108 1.85 14.42 -7.77
CA ARG A 108 2.73 15.50 -7.28
C ARG A 108 3.85 15.01 -6.38
N ALA A 109 3.64 13.90 -5.67
CA ALA A 109 4.69 13.21 -4.92
C ALA A 109 5.61 12.37 -5.82
N GLY A 110 5.37 12.34 -7.14
CA GLY A 110 6.14 11.56 -8.09
C GLY A 110 5.85 10.07 -8.06
N GLN A 111 4.75 9.65 -7.42
CA GLN A 111 4.34 8.25 -7.35
C GLN A 111 3.33 7.89 -8.43
N ALA A 112 3.48 6.69 -8.98
CA ALA A 112 2.65 6.14 -10.04
C ALA A 112 1.67 5.10 -9.49
N ILE A 113 0.75 5.50 -8.62
CA ILE A 113 -0.22 4.57 -8.04
C ILE A 113 -1.13 3.97 -9.12
N SER A 114 -1.54 2.72 -8.91
CA SER A 114 -2.63 2.09 -9.65
C SER A 114 -3.79 1.81 -8.73
N ALA A 115 -5.00 1.82 -9.29
CA ALA A 115 -6.20 1.43 -8.59
C ALA A 115 -7.08 0.55 -9.47
N ASP A 116 -7.50 -0.55 -8.88
CA ASP A 116 -8.34 -1.54 -9.54
C ASP A 116 -9.64 -1.70 -8.77
N LEU A 117 -10.72 -1.88 -9.53
CA LEU A 117 -11.97 -2.32 -8.96
C LEU A 117 -11.98 -3.84 -8.91
N ILE A 118 -12.34 -4.35 -7.74
CA ILE A 118 -12.42 -5.78 -7.46
C ILE A 118 -13.86 -6.26 -7.46
N ALA A 119 -14.80 -5.45 -6.96
CA ALA A 119 -16.20 -5.86 -6.84
C ALA A 119 -17.17 -4.68 -6.78
N PHE A 120 -18.39 -4.87 -7.29
CA PHE A 120 -19.54 -3.99 -7.06
C PHE A 120 -20.52 -4.68 -6.10
N TYR A 121 -21.09 -3.95 -5.15
CA TYR A 121 -22.10 -4.48 -4.24
C TYR A 121 -23.38 -3.66 -4.30
N ALA A 122 -24.49 -4.28 -4.69
CA ALA A 122 -25.81 -3.66 -4.65
C ALA A 122 -26.43 -3.65 -3.23
N GLY A 123 -25.59 -3.68 -2.19
CA GLY A 123 -25.95 -3.92 -0.79
C GLY A 123 -25.46 -5.30 -0.31
N GLY A 124 -25.03 -5.39 0.96
CA GLY A 124 -24.67 -6.67 1.59
C GLY A 124 -23.28 -6.75 2.24
N LEU A 125 -22.38 -5.80 1.98
CA LEU A 125 -21.12 -5.73 2.74
C LEU A 125 -21.37 -5.15 4.13
N ARG A 126 -21.21 -5.99 5.15
CA ARG A 126 -21.32 -5.55 6.54
C ARG A 126 -20.14 -4.63 6.88
N GLY A 127 -20.44 -3.39 7.28
CA GLY A 127 -19.45 -2.37 7.59
C GLY A 127 -19.08 -1.44 6.43
N ALA A 128 -19.62 -1.69 5.23
CA ALA A 128 -19.55 -0.75 4.11
C ALA A 128 -20.88 0.01 3.93
N PRO A 129 -20.86 1.21 3.35
CA PRO A 129 -22.06 1.89 2.88
C PRO A 129 -22.91 1.02 1.93
N ALA A 130 -24.21 1.35 1.80
CA ALA A 130 -25.02 0.79 0.73
C ALA A 130 -24.45 1.22 -0.64
N PHE A 131 -24.44 0.32 -1.63
CA PHE A 131 -23.88 0.56 -2.97
C PHE A 131 -22.35 0.77 -3.02
N SER A 132 -21.60 0.17 -2.11
CA SER A 132 -20.14 0.26 -2.11
C SER A 132 -19.50 -0.53 -3.24
N GLN A 133 -18.38 0.01 -3.72
CA GLN A 133 -17.47 -0.62 -4.67
C GLN A 133 -16.23 -1.04 -3.90
N LEU A 134 -15.71 -2.24 -4.08
CA LEU A 134 -14.43 -2.60 -3.47
C LEU A 134 -13.30 -2.31 -4.45
N TRP A 135 -12.41 -1.41 -4.05
CA TRP A 135 -11.21 -1.08 -4.79
C TRP A 135 -9.96 -1.42 -3.99
N ILE A 136 -8.89 -1.70 -4.71
CA ILE A 136 -7.54 -1.75 -4.15
C ILE A 136 -6.69 -0.70 -4.85
N ALA A 137 -5.93 0.07 -4.08
CA ALA A 137 -4.94 1.01 -4.59
C ALA A 137 -3.55 0.62 -4.08
N PHE A 138 -2.53 0.71 -4.94
CA PHE A 138 -1.17 0.26 -4.64
C PHE A 138 -0.17 0.99 -5.54
N ASP A 139 1.13 0.98 -5.18
CA ASP A 139 2.21 1.44 -6.05
C ASP A 139 2.86 0.24 -6.76
N PRO A 140 2.73 0.09 -8.10
CA PRO A 140 3.31 -1.02 -8.84
C PRO A 140 4.84 -1.13 -8.69
N GLN A 141 5.55 -0.02 -8.49
CA GLN A 141 7.00 -0.04 -8.30
C GLN A 141 7.35 -0.59 -6.91
N ALA A 142 6.58 -0.21 -5.89
CA ALA A 142 6.74 -0.76 -4.55
C ALA A 142 6.41 -2.26 -4.51
N LEU A 143 5.40 -2.71 -5.26
CA LEU A 143 5.07 -4.14 -5.38
C LEU A 143 6.21 -4.96 -5.99
N ALA A 144 6.93 -4.43 -6.97
CA ALA A 144 8.09 -5.11 -7.56
C ALA A 144 9.19 -5.40 -6.53
N ALA A 145 9.27 -4.60 -5.46
CA ALA A 145 10.18 -4.80 -4.34
C ALA A 145 9.61 -5.71 -3.23
N ASN A 146 8.30 -6.02 -3.25
CA ASN A 146 7.62 -6.88 -2.28
C ASN A 146 6.77 -7.97 -2.97
N PRO A 147 7.36 -9.15 -3.29
CA PRO A 147 6.64 -10.25 -3.94
C PRO A 147 5.44 -10.78 -3.16
N ALA A 148 5.39 -10.59 -1.83
CA ALA A 148 4.24 -10.97 -1.03
C ALA A 148 3.04 -10.05 -1.29
N ALA A 149 3.30 -8.75 -1.41
CA ALA A 149 2.29 -7.77 -1.76
C ALA A 149 1.79 -7.95 -3.20
N ASP A 150 2.67 -8.26 -4.16
CA ASP A 150 2.25 -8.57 -5.52
C ASP A 150 1.29 -9.77 -5.54
N ARG A 151 1.65 -10.89 -4.89
CA ARG A 151 0.74 -12.04 -4.77
C ARG A 151 -0.59 -11.68 -4.10
N ALA A 152 -0.57 -10.82 -3.08
CA ALA A 152 -1.79 -10.33 -2.44
C ALA A 152 -2.68 -9.55 -3.41
N VAL A 153 -2.10 -8.65 -4.22
CA VAL A 153 -2.84 -7.94 -5.28
C VAL A 153 -3.39 -8.91 -6.32
N GLN A 154 -2.60 -9.88 -6.79
CA GLN A 154 -3.09 -10.88 -7.75
C GLN A 154 -4.26 -11.70 -7.19
N ALA A 155 -4.16 -12.15 -5.94
CA ALA A 155 -5.23 -12.89 -5.28
C ALA A 155 -6.50 -12.04 -5.11
N LEU A 156 -6.36 -10.76 -4.75
CA LEU A 156 -7.48 -9.83 -4.67
C LEU A 156 -8.18 -9.68 -6.03
N ARG A 157 -7.41 -9.61 -7.11
CA ARG A 157 -7.94 -9.49 -8.49
C ARG A 157 -8.66 -10.74 -8.97
N TYR A 158 -8.07 -11.90 -8.75
CA TYR A 158 -8.46 -13.12 -9.46
C TYR A 158 -9.10 -14.18 -8.56
N ASP A 159 -8.64 -14.33 -7.32
CA ASP A 159 -9.15 -15.36 -6.43
C ASP A 159 -10.35 -14.80 -5.64
N PHE A 160 -10.19 -13.61 -5.05
CA PHE A 160 -11.23 -12.98 -4.25
C PHE A 160 -12.27 -12.23 -5.05
N GLY A 161 -11.95 -11.84 -6.29
CA GLY A 161 -12.96 -11.43 -7.26
C GLY A 161 -14.03 -12.53 -7.41
N THR A 162 -13.63 -13.79 -7.56
CA THR A 162 -14.57 -14.91 -7.79
C THR A 162 -15.37 -15.36 -6.57
N LEU A 163 -15.02 -14.93 -5.36
CA LEU A 163 -15.77 -15.22 -4.13
C LEU A 163 -17.17 -14.61 -4.12
N ILE A 164 -17.45 -13.70 -5.06
CA ILE A 164 -18.58 -12.79 -5.00
C ILE A 164 -19.28 -12.84 -6.35
N GLU A 165 -20.53 -13.26 -6.34
CA GLU A 165 -21.32 -13.42 -7.56
C GLU A 165 -21.55 -12.07 -8.25
N GLY A 166 -21.22 -11.96 -9.54
CA GLY A 166 -21.42 -10.75 -10.34
C GLY A 166 -20.29 -9.72 -10.29
N THR A 167 -19.10 -10.09 -9.81
CA THR A 167 -17.91 -9.25 -9.84
C THR A 167 -17.19 -9.31 -11.19
N GLU A 168 -16.64 -8.15 -11.59
CA GLU A 168 -15.78 -8.02 -12.75
C GLU A 168 -14.51 -7.30 -12.31
N TYR A 169 -13.36 -7.92 -12.55
CA TYR A 169 -12.08 -7.23 -12.41
C TYR A 169 -11.90 -6.27 -13.58
N GLN A 170 -11.68 -4.99 -13.28
CA GLN A 170 -11.27 -4.02 -14.29
C GLN A 170 -10.12 -3.15 -13.75
N PRO A 171 -9.01 -3.05 -14.50
CA PRO A 171 -7.99 -2.06 -14.22
C PRO A 171 -8.51 -0.68 -14.65
N TYR A 172 -8.57 0.26 -13.73
CA TYR A 172 -9.23 1.52 -13.99
C TYR A 172 -8.26 2.67 -14.17
N PHE A 173 -7.25 2.81 -13.30
CA PHE A 173 -6.36 3.97 -13.37
C PHE A 173 -4.93 3.60 -12.98
N THR A 174 -3.97 4.17 -13.73
CA THR A 174 -2.55 4.24 -13.35
C THR A 174 -2.17 5.71 -13.44
N ALA A 175 -1.77 6.31 -12.32
CA ALA A 175 -1.12 7.61 -12.30
C ALA A 175 0.20 7.49 -13.09
N ARG A 176 0.29 8.08 -14.28
CA ARG A 176 1.50 8.00 -15.13
C ARG A 176 2.18 9.36 -15.16
N ARG A 177 3.52 9.37 -15.13
CA ARG A 177 4.30 10.56 -15.48
C ARG A 177 4.05 10.91 -16.95
N GLY A 178 3.58 12.14 -17.18
CA GLY A 178 3.91 12.92 -18.38
C GLY A 178 5.21 13.67 -18.16
#